data_AF-A0A7V9IC99-F1
#
_entry.id   AF-A0A7V9IC99-F1
#
_cell.length_a   1.000
_cell.length_b   1.000
_cell.length_c   1.000
_cell.angle_alpha   90.00
_cell.angle_beta   90.00
_cell.angle_gamma   90.00
#
_symmetry.space_group_name_H-M   'P 1'
#
loop_
_entity.id
_entity.type
_entity.pdbx_description
1 polymer ?
#
loop_
_entity_poly.entity_id
_entity_poly.type
_entity_poly.pdbx_seq_one_letter_code
_entity_poly.pdbx_strand_id
1 'polypeptide(L)'
;MDRSEAANTRPNGPEPPIPRPAATIVLLRDSPGGLEVLLTIRPPHLSFMGGATVFPGGAVAGADRDPRWEQASVLGREEAGAGLELSGGDALAARVCALREAFEEVGWIVGEGPHERLERADGETPERFLERCLELNIRLGTELLHPAGRWVTPLGSPVRFDAQFFLASVDSAWEPSPDQREVAGCRWSTPELALEELAGGRAIMAPPTIEMLQRIRSQPSVEWALSSSRRSNARSQVLAARLSPVVEVVLAPNPGLMTGPGTNTYIVGSGPVCVIDPAVSDDSYLATVEGVGAIAMIAVTHRHPDHVGGAAELARRCGAPVRAFGSDPAGDTPVEPLRGGEALAVPGATLRWIHAPGHASDHVCFLLEGAASLFSGDNILGEGTAVISPPDGDMGAYLATLERLRELDLDRIYPGHFRALDGGSWVIDRLLEHRALRAEAILDLLKARPLRPEEIVSVVYRDVSSELHFLAGRTVVAHLELLERQERVARTDEGWCLAGVEGRG
;
A
#
# COMPACT_ATOMS: atom_id res chain seq x y z
N MET A 1 -6.94 49.45 -16.22
CA MET A 1 -5.47 49.33 -16.21
C MET A 1 -5.08 48.97 -14.79
N ASP A 2 -5.44 47.76 -14.36
CA ASP A 2 -4.81 46.47 -14.65
C ASP A 2 -3.84 46.14 -13.50
N ARG A 3 -4.37 45.37 -12.54
CA ARG A 3 -3.65 44.74 -11.45
C ARG A 3 -3.40 43.30 -11.91
N SER A 4 -2.30 43.09 -12.62
CA SER A 4 -1.89 41.78 -13.07
C SER A 4 -1.24 40.99 -11.93
N GLU A 5 -1.89 39.87 -11.62
CA GLU A 5 -1.34 38.56 -11.25
C GLU A 5 0.10 38.50 -10.73
N ALA A 6 0.26 38.50 -9.41
CA ALA A 6 1.39 37.84 -8.77
C ALA A 6 1.07 36.34 -8.71
N ALA A 7 1.57 35.60 -9.70
CA ALA A 7 1.48 34.15 -9.76
C ALA A 7 2.08 33.53 -8.48
N ASN A 8 1.25 32.74 -7.80
CA ASN A 8 1.60 31.94 -6.64
C ASN A 8 2.49 30.77 -7.08
N THR A 9 3.80 30.97 -7.21
CA THR A 9 4.75 29.88 -7.48
C THR A 9 4.97 29.10 -6.20
N ARG A 10 4.20 28.01 -6.03
CA ARG A 10 4.48 26.96 -5.05
C ARG A 10 5.91 26.44 -5.29
N PRO A 11 6.73 26.21 -4.25
CA PRO A 11 8.03 25.57 -4.42
C PRO A 11 7.81 24.17 -5.00
N ASN A 12 8.42 23.88 -6.15
CA ASN A 12 8.44 22.54 -6.73
C ASN A 12 9.08 21.59 -5.72
N GLY A 13 8.29 20.64 -5.20
CA GLY A 13 8.85 19.48 -4.50
C GLY A 13 9.77 18.68 -5.43
N PRO A 14 10.60 17.78 -4.88
CA PRO A 14 11.46 16.92 -5.71
C PRO A 14 10.61 16.18 -6.75
N GLU A 15 11.07 16.17 -8.01
CA GLU A 15 10.40 15.41 -9.07
C GLU A 15 10.32 13.93 -8.68
N PRO A 16 9.16 13.28 -8.88
CA PRO A 16 8.98 11.89 -8.48
C PRO A 16 9.92 10.98 -9.27
N PRO A 17 10.49 9.92 -8.65
CA PRO A 17 11.45 9.06 -9.31
C PRO A 17 10.85 8.39 -10.56
N ILE A 18 11.64 8.29 -11.62
CA ILE A 18 11.22 7.63 -12.86
C ILE A 18 11.07 6.13 -12.60
N PRO A 19 9.94 5.49 -12.96
CA PRO A 19 9.77 4.05 -12.80
C PRO A 19 10.82 3.26 -13.59
N ARG A 20 11.50 2.33 -12.93
CA ARG A 20 12.41 1.39 -13.60
C ARG A 20 11.63 0.24 -14.22
N PRO A 21 11.89 -0.13 -15.48
CA PRO A 21 11.26 -1.32 -16.07
C PRO A 21 11.55 -2.57 -15.23
N ALA A 22 10.52 -3.39 -15.01
CA ALA A 22 10.59 -4.62 -14.23
C ALA A 22 9.74 -5.71 -14.87
N ALA A 23 9.98 -6.96 -14.49
CA ALA A 23 9.18 -8.10 -14.88
C ALA A 23 8.93 -9.02 -13.69
N THR A 24 7.72 -9.54 -13.60
CA THR A 24 7.26 -10.43 -12.54
C THR A 24 6.59 -11.64 -13.15
N ILE A 25 6.91 -12.83 -12.62
CA ILE A 25 6.33 -14.09 -13.09
C ILE A 25 5.52 -14.75 -12.00
N VAL A 26 4.33 -15.20 -12.36
CA VAL A 26 3.41 -15.93 -11.50
C VAL A 26 3.42 -17.38 -11.95
N LEU A 27 4.12 -18.20 -11.18
CA LEU A 27 4.22 -19.64 -11.45
C LEU A 27 2.99 -20.33 -10.87
N LEU A 28 2.33 -21.12 -11.72
CA LEU A 28 1.07 -21.79 -11.41
C LEU A 28 1.23 -23.30 -11.52
N ARG A 29 0.58 -24.05 -10.63
CA ARG A 29 0.39 -25.49 -10.78
C ARG A 29 -1.02 -25.91 -10.34
N ASP A 30 -1.55 -26.94 -10.98
CA ASP A 30 -2.76 -27.60 -10.48
C ASP A 30 -2.36 -28.58 -9.36
N SER A 31 -3.09 -28.56 -8.24
CA SER A 31 -2.94 -29.50 -7.13
C SER A 31 -4.29 -30.16 -6.81
N PRO A 32 -4.31 -31.26 -6.03
CA PRO A 32 -5.56 -31.83 -5.53
C PRO A 32 -6.41 -30.85 -4.70
N GLY A 33 -5.77 -29.84 -4.09
CA GLY A 33 -6.43 -28.77 -3.31
C GLY A 33 -6.91 -27.58 -4.15
N GLY A 34 -6.70 -27.61 -5.47
CA GLY A 34 -6.98 -26.51 -6.38
C GLY A 34 -5.72 -25.91 -6.99
N LEU A 35 -5.88 -24.80 -7.69
CA LEU A 35 -4.78 -24.06 -8.31
C LEU A 35 -3.90 -23.42 -7.22
N GLU A 36 -2.59 -23.65 -7.31
CA GLU A 36 -1.59 -23.05 -6.44
C GLU A 36 -0.72 -22.05 -7.20
N VAL A 37 -0.27 -21.02 -6.48
CA VAL A 37 0.69 -20.02 -6.93
C VAL A 37 1.98 -20.14 -6.12
N LEU A 38 3.13 -19.92 -6.76
CA LEU A 38 4.39 -19.82 -6.02
C LEU A 38 4.54 -18.41 -5.46
N LEU A 39 4.75 -18.30 -4.16
CA LEU A 39 5.02 -17.05 -3.45
C LEU A 39 6.42 -17.06 -2.85
N THR A 40 7.13 -15.95 -2.99
CA THR A 40 8.43 -15.70 -2.35
C THR A 40 8.30 -14.66 -1.24
N ILE A 41 9.23 -14.68 -0.29
CA ILE A 41 9.28 -13.73 0.82
C ILE A 41 10.53 -12.88 0.66
N ARG A 42 10.36 -11.56 0.56
CA ARG A 42 11.46 -10.61 0.46
C ARG A 42 12.32 -10.63 1.73
N PRO A 43 13.65 -10.54 1.63
CA PRO A 43 14.50 -10.42 2.80
C PRO A 43 14.09 -9.26 3.71
N PRO A 44 14.03 -9.45 5.04
CA PRO A 44 13.48 -8.47 5.97
C PRO A 44 14.34 -7.21 6.10
N HIS A 45 15.62 -7.27 5.71
CA HIS A 45 16.55 -6.14 5.80
C HIS A 45 16.42 -5.15 4.64
N LEU A 46 15.58 -5.42 3.63
CA LEU A 46 15.37 -4.51 2.51
C LEU A 46 14.60 -3.26 2.95
N SER A 47 15.10 -2.09 2.55
CA SER A 47 14.52 -0.78 2.90
C SER A 47 13.13 -0.54 2.30
N PHE A 48 12.77 -1.25 1.23
CA PHE A 48 11.46 -1.20 0.59
C PHE A 48 10.77 -2.56 0.65
N MET A 49 9.65 -2.61 1.37
CA MET A 49 8.81 -3.80 1.52
C MET A 49 9.58 -5.06 1.97
N GLY A 50 10.54 -4.91 2.89
CA GLY A 50 11.23 -6.05 3.51
C GLY A 50 10.23 -6.97 4.23
N GLY A 51 10.36 -8.29 4.04
CA GLY A 51 9.44 -9.28 4.61
C GLY A 51 8.11 -9.43 3.85
N ALA A 52 7.86 -8.63 2.81
CA ALA A 52 6.64 -8.80 2.01
C ALA A 52 6.67 -10.10 1.20
N THR A 53 5.52 -10.76 1.15
CA THR A 53 5.21 -11.87 0.26
C THR A 53 4.89 -11.32 -1.13
N VAL A 54 5.63 -11.77 -2.13
CA VAL A 54 5.56 -11.33 -3.52
C VAL A 54 5.68 -12.53 -4.47
N PHE A 55 5.60 -12.29 -5.77
CA PHE A 55 5.98 -13.27 -6.79
C PHE A 55 7.44 -13.05 -7.20
N PRO A 56 8.13 -14.08 -7.76
CA PRO A 56 9.47 -13.90 -8.32
C PRO A 56 9.52 -12.80 -9.37
N GLY A 57 10.57 -11.98 -9.33
CA GLY A 57 10.77 -10.93 -10.32
C GLY A 57 11.62 -9.76 -9.84
N GLY A 58 12.10 -8.99 -10.82
CA GLY A 58 13.04 -7.92 -10.57
C GLY A 58 13.09 -6.89 -11.69
N ALA A 59 14.11 -6.04 -11.63
CA ALA A 59 14.31 -4.98 -12.60
C ALA A 59 14.90 -5.54 -13.91
N VAL A 60 14.44 -5.04 -15.05
CA VAL A 60 15.00 -5.40 -16.35
C VAL A 60 16.42 -4.84 -16.45
N ALA A 61 17.41 -5.73 -16.48
CA ALA A 61 18.82 -5.40 -16.57
C ALA A 61 19.21 -4.91 -17.97
N GLY A 62 20.41 -4.33 -18.09
CA GLY A 62 20.97 -3.96 -19.39
C GLY A 62 21.14 -5.17 -20.31
N ALA A 63 21.65 -6.28 -19.77
CA ALA A 63 21.86 -7.52 -20.51
C ALA A 63 20.57 -8.16 -21.04
N ASP A 64 19.42 -7.94 -20.39
CA ASP A 64 18.12 -8.44 -20.87
C ASP A 64 17.73 -7.81 -22.23
N ARG A 65 18.33 -6.66 -22.58
CA ARG A 65 18.12 -5.97 -23.88
C ARG A 65 19.15 -6.37 -24.95
N ASP A 66 20.10 -7.25 -24.64
CA ASP A 66 21.13 -7.66 -25.58
C ASP A 66 20.50 -8.26 -26.86
N PRO A 67 20.90 -7.84 -28.07
CA PRO A 67 20.41 -8.40 -29.33
C PRO A 67 20.66 -9.90 -29.49
N ARG A 68 21.66 -10.47 -28.80
CA ARG A 68 21.96 -11.90 -28.85
C ARG A 68 20.86 -12.75 -28.23
N TRP A 69 19.94 -12.18 -27.45
CA TRP A 69 18.76 -12.91 -27.00
C TRP A 69 17.90 -13.44 -28.15
N GLU A 70 17.96 -12.90 -29.37
CA GLU A 70 17.28 -13.50 -30.53
C GLU A 70 17.80 -14.92 -30.87
N GLN A 71 19.02 -15.27 -30.45
CA GLN A 71 19.60 -16.61 -30.60
C GLN A 71 19.26 -17.52 -29.41
N ALA A 72 19.05 -16.95 -28.22
CA ALA A 72 18.84 -17.64 -26.96
C ALA A 72 17.40 -17.51 -26.42
N SER A 73 16.45 -17.08 -27.24
CA SER A 73 15.02 -17.00 -26.95
C SER A 73 14.25 -17.70 -28.05
N VAL A 74 13.10 -18.30 -27.70
CA VAL A 74 12.19 -18.87 -28.70
C VAL A 74 11.47 -17.76 -29.47
N LEU A 75 10.91 -16.75 -28.79
CA LEU A 75 10.37 -15.56 -29.44
C LEU A 75 11.48 -14.62 -29.91
N GLY A 76 11.32 -14.04 -31.10
CA GLY A 76 12.09 -12.90 -31.57
C GLY A 76 11.55 -11.57 -31.02
N ARG A 77 12.23 -10.48 -31.36
CA ARG A 77 11.85 -9.12 -30.90
C ARG A 77 10.49 -8.67 -31.43
N GLU A 78 10.12 -9.08 -32.64
CA GLU A 78 8.84 -8.69 -33.24
C GLU A 78 7.67 -9.42 -32.58
N GLU A 79 7.81 -10.72 -32.30
CA GLU A 79 6.74 -11.53 -31.71
C GLU A 79 6.58 -11.31 -30.21
N ALA A 80 7.66 -10.93 -29.50
CA ALA A 80 7.65 -10.77 -28.05
C ALA A 80 6.63 -9.75 -27.53
N GLY A 81 6.26 -8.74 -28.35
CA GLY A 81 5.30 -7.70 -27.99
C GLY A 81 3.85 -8.17 -27.92
N ALA A 82 3.53 -9.37 -28.40
CA ALA A 82 2.15 -9.87 -28.40
C ALA A 82 1.56 -9.88 -26.98
N GLY A 83 0.48 -9.11 -26.79
CA GLY A 83 -0.24 -8.98 -25.51
C GLY A 83 0.40 -8.04 -24.49
N LEU A 84 1.45 -7.30 -24.85
CA LEU A 84 2.11 -6.31 -24.00
C LEU A 84 1.92 -4.90 -24.52
N GLU A 85 2.01 -3.90 -23.63
CA GLU A 85 2.14 -2.48 -24.00
C GLU A 85 3.61 -2.10 -24.28
N LEU A 86 4.40 -3.08 -24.73
CA LEU A 86 5.80 -2.94 -25.08
C LEU A 86 6.01 -3.54 -26.47
N SER A 87 7.01 -3.06 -27.20
CA SER A 87 7.33 -3.54 -28.54
C SER A 87 8.81 -3.80 -28.71
N GLY A 88 9.18 -4.70 -29.63
CA GLY A 88 10.55 -4.91 -30.03
C GLY A 88 11.44 -5.43 -28.89
N GLY A 89 12.64 -4.84 -28.77
CA GLY A 89 13.64 -5.26 -27.80
C GLY A 89 13.19 -5.15 -26.34
N ASP A 90 12.37 -4.16 -25.98
CA ASP A 90 11.90 -4.01 -24.60
C ASP A 90 10.88 -5.08 -24.20
N ALA A 91 10.04 -5.53 -25.14
CA ALA A 91 9.11 -6.62 -24.89
C ALA A 91 9.84 -7.95 -24.69
N LEU A 92 10.85 -8.22 -25.52
CA LEU A 92 11.70 -9.41 -25.37
C LEU A 92 12.48 -9.35 -24.05
N ALA A 93 13.04 -8.19 -23.70
CA ALA A 93 13.77 -7.99 -22.46
C ALA A 93 12.89 -8.24 -21.21
N ALA A 94 11.62 -7.83 -21.23
CA ALA A 94 10.70 -8.11 -20.12
C ALA A 94 10.47 -9.63 -19.94
N ARG A 95 10.31 -10.38 -21.03
CA ARG A 95 10.13 -11.84 -20.99
C ARG A 95 11.39 -12.57 -20.53
N VAL A 96 12.56 -12.14 -21.02
CA VAL A 96 13.87 -12.67 -20.59
C VAL A 96 14.09 -12.39 -19.11
N CYS A 97 13.87 -11.15 -18.67
CA CYS A 97 13.97 -10.77 -17.27
C CYS A 97 13.09 -11.65 -16.37
N ALA A 98 11.82 -11.87 -16.75
CA ALA A 98 10.93 -12.73 -15.99
C ALA A 98 11.48 -14.16 -15.79
N LEU A 99 12.09 -14.76 -16.82
CA LEU A 99 12.69 -16.10 -16.73
C LEU A 99 14.02 -16.10 -15.97
N ARG A 100 14.86 -15.08 -16.18
CA ARG A 100 16.13 -14.93 -15.47
C ARG A 100 15.91 -14.80 -13.96
N GLU A 101 15.02 -13.89 -13.55
CA GLU A 101 14.71 -13.67 -12.12
C GLU A 101 14.09 -14.92 -11.49
N ALA A 102 13.23 -15.65 -12.21
CA ALA A 102 12.69 -16.94 -11.73
C ALA A 102 13.79 -17.98 -11.49
N PHE A 103 14.78 -18.03 -12.38
CA PHE A 103 15.91 -18.93 -12.23
C PHE A 103 16.80 -18.51 -11.06
N GLU A 104 17.15 -17.24 -10.97
CA GLU A 104 17.99 -16.67 -9.89
C GLU A 104 17.33 -16.89 -8.52
N GLU A 105 16.07 -16.47 -8.34
CA GLU A 105 15.39 -16.54 -7.05
C GLU A 105 15.00 -17.96 -6.63
N VAL A 106 14.38 -18.74 -7.52
CA VAL A 106 13.71 -20.02 -7.17
C VAL A 106 14.17 -21.23 -7.99
N GLY A 107 15.14 -21.05 -8.89
CA GLY A 107 15.70 -22.12 -9.71
C GLY A 107 14.77 -22.60 -10.83
N TRP A 108 13.72 -21.85 -11.16
CA TRP A 108 12.81 -22.24 -12.23
C TRP A 108 13.27 -21.70 -13.59
N ILE A 109 13.34 -22.58 -14.57
CA ILE A 109 13.67 -22.21 -15.95
C ILE A 109 12.93 -23.16 -16.91
N VAL A 110 12.56 -22.65 -18.09
CA VAL A 110 11.90 -23.42 -19.14
C VAL A 110 12.38 -22.97 -20.51
N GLY A 111 12.48 -23.90 -21.46
CA GLY A 111 12.89 -23.60 -22.82
C GLY A 111 13.28 -24.83 -23.64
N GLU A 112 13.85 -24.57 -24.81
CA GLU A 112 14.45 -25.59 -25.68
C GLU A 112 15.93 -25.79 -25.35
N GLY A 113 16.47 -26.95 -25.70
CA GLY A 113 17.85 -27.31 -25.39
C GLY A 113 18.04 -27.79 -23.94
N PRO A 114 19.30 -28.03 -23.52
CA PRO A 114 19.60 -28.70 -22.26
C PRO A 114 19.58 -27.71 -21.07
N HIS A 115 18.44 -27.07 -20.84
CA HIS A 115 18.27 -26.05 -19.79
C HIS A 115 18.44 -26.60 -18.38
N GLU A 116 18.25 -27.89 -18.17
CA GLU A 116 18.55 -28.61 -16.92
C GLU A 116 20.05 -28.57 -16.54
N ARG A 117 20.94 -28.21 -17.48
CA ARG A 117 22.38 -28.03 -17.22
C ARG A 117 22.73 -26.62 -16.73
N LEU A 118 21.77 -25.70 -16.65
CA LEU A 118 21.98 -24.41 -16.00
C LEU A 118 21.97 -24.62 -14.48
N GLU A 119 23.10 -24.30 -13.86
CA GLU A 119 23.29 -24.32 -12.41
C GLU A 119 23.57 -22.92 -11.91
N ARG A 120 22.87 -22.43 -10.88
CA ARG A 120 23.17 -21.11 -10.31
C ARG A 120 24.61 -21.04 -9.80
N ALA A 121 25.31 -19.95 -10.12
CA ALA A 121 26.69 -19.74 -9.72
C ALA A 121 26.86 -18.53 -8.79
N ASP A 122 27.85 -18.58 -7.90
CA ASP A 122 28.20 -17.44 -7.05
C ASP A 122 28.64 -16.24 -7.91
N GLY A 123 27.98 -15.09 -7.72
CA GLY A 123 28.25 -13.89 -8.50
C GLY A 123 27.83 -14.01 -9.96
N GLU A 124 26.83 -14.84 -10.26
CA GLU A 124 26.14 -14.84 -11.53
C GLU A 124 25.57 -13.44 -11.82
N THR A 125 25.74 -13.00 -13.07
CA THR A 125 25.23 -11.71 -13.54
C THR A 125 24.34 -11.95 -14.76
N PRO A 126 23.42 -11.02 -15.07
CA PRO A 126 22.58 -11.13 -16.26
C PRO A 126 23.36 -11.36 -17.57
N GLU A 127 24.56 -10.77 -17.69
CA GLU A 127 25.44 -11.00 -18.83
C GLU A 127 25.96 -12.45 -18.88
N ARG A 128 26.42 -12.99 -17.73
CA ARG A 128 26.88 -14.38 -17.68
C ARG A 128 25.77 -15.39 -17.92
N PHE A 129 24.56 -15.08 -17.47
CA PHE A 129 23.38 -15.90 -17.74
C PHE A 129 23.13 -16.04 -19.24
N LEU A 130 23.20 -14.94 -20.00
CA LEU A 130 23.14 -14.95 -21.46
C LEU A 130 24.26 -15.79 -22.09
N GLU A 131 25.52 -15.56 -21.69
CA GLU A 131 26.66 -16.32 -22.25
C GLU A 131 26.47 -17.83 -22.05
N ARG A 132 26.01 -18.26 -20.88
CA ARG A 132 25.77 -19.68 -20.59
C ARG A 132 24.62 -20.27 -21.40
N CYS A 133 23.55 -19.49 -21.60
CA CYS A 133 22.48 -19.92 -22.49
C CYS A 133 23.01 -20.16 -23.92
N LEU A 134 23.85 -19.25 -24.43
CA LEU A 134 24.47 -19.40 -25.74
C LEU A 134 25.44 -20.60 -25.81
N GLU A 135 26.35 -20.73 -24.84
CA GLU A 135 27.32 -21.83 -24.76
C GLU A 135 26.67 -23.21 -24.71
N LEU A 136 25.55 -23.33 -24.00
CA LEU A 136 24.80 -24.57 -23.84
C LEU A 136 23.74 -24.78 -24.93
N ASN A 137 23.60 -23.83 -25.87
CA ASN A 137 22.54 -23.82 -26.91
C ASN A 137 21.13 -23.94 -26.32
N ILE A 138 20.87 -23.17 -25.25
CA ILE A 138 19.58 -23.06 -24.61
C ILE A 138 18.81 -21.90 -25.23
N ARG A 139 17.54 -22.14 -25.55
CA ARG A 139 16.61 -21.09 -25.96
C ARG A 139 15.51 -20.97 -24.93
N LEU A 140 15.43 -19.82 -24.27
CA LEU A 140 14.44 -19.53 -23.24
C LEU A 140 13.02 -19.62 -23.83
N GLY A 141 12.13 -20.31 -23.10
CA GLY A 141 10.73 -20.53 -23.46
C GLY A 141 9.86 -19.29 -23.29
N THR A 142 10.25 -18.17 -23.91
CA THR A 142 9.60 -16.86 -23.80
C THR A 142 8.17 -16.84 -24.34
N GLU A 143 7.82 -17.78 -25.22
CA GLU A 143 6.48 -18.05 -25.77
C GLU A 143 5.53 -18.71 -24.76
N LEU A 144 6.09 -19.36 -23.74
CA LEU A 144 5.33 -19.99 -22.66
C LEU A 144 4.89 -18.98 -21.58
N LEU A 145 5.38 -17.74 -21.66
CA LEU A 145 4.96 -16.66 -20.77
C LEU A 145 3.69 -15.99 -21.30
N HIS A 146 2.64 -16.00 -20.49
CA HIS A 146 1.36 -15.38 -20.82
C HIS A 146 1.23 -14.00 -20.15
N PRO A 147 1.15 -12.88 -20.90
CA PRO A 147 0.95 -11.56 -20.33
C PRO A 147 -0.27 -11.51 -19.39
N ALA A 148 -0.09 -10.93 -18.20
CA ALA A 148 -1.05 -10.99 -17.10
C ALA A 148 -1.43 -9.61 -16.55
N GLY A 149 -0.79 -8.55 -17.03
CA GLY A 149 -1.00 -7.20 -16.50
C GLY A 149 0.27 -6.36 -16.58
N ARG A 150 0.08 -5.06 -16.37
CA ARG A 150 1.16 -4.10 -16.13
C ARG A 150 0.83 -3.32 -14.87
N TRP A 151 1.81 -3.16 -13.98
CA TRP A 151 1.67 -2.35 -12.78
C TRP A 151 2.79 -1.31 -12.71
N VAL A 152 2.41 -0.03 -12.76
CA VAL A 152 3.34 1.07 -12.53
C VAL A 152 3.23 1.50 -11.08
N THR A 153 4.33 1.44 -10.35
CA THR A 153 4.41 1.93 -8.98
C THR A 153 4.01 3.41 -8.96
N PRO A 154 3.02 3.81 -8.15
CA PRO A 154 2.49 5.18 -8.18
C PRO A 154 3.47 6.26 -7.69
N LEU A 155 3.13 7.53 -7.96
CA LEU A 155 4.03 8.69 -7.87
C LEU A 155 4.54 9.00 -6.45
N GLY A 156 3.88 8.50 -5.39
CA GLY A 156 4.25 8.75 -3.99
C GLY A 156 5.32 7.81 -3.40
N SER A 157 5.77 6.80 -4.15
CA SER A 157 6.76 5.83 -3.66
C SER A 157 8.20 6.30 -3.88
N PRO A 158 9.11 6.14 -2.89
CA PRO A 158 10.53 6.52 -3.03
C PRO A 158 11.27 5.64 -4.06
N VAL A 159 10.78 4.42 -4.31
CA VAL A 159 11.27 3.51 -5.35
C VAL A 159 10.12 3.15 -6.26
N ARG A 160 10.30 3.28 -7.58
CA ARG A 160 9.24 3.02 -8.56
C ARG A 160 9.68 2.02 -9.61
N PHE A 161 8.76 1.11 -9.94
CA PHE A 161 8.91 0.13 -11.00
C PHE A 161 7.73 0.21 -11.98
N ASP A 162 8.00 -0.10 -13.24
CA ASP A 162 7.01 -0.34 -14.29
C ASP A 162 7.08 -1.84 -14.62
N ALA A 163 6.27 -2.63 -13.90
CA ALA A 163 6.37 -4.07 -13.88
C ALA A 163 5.38 -4.72 -14.87
N GLN A 164 5.91 -5.55 -15.77
CA GLN A 164 5.10 -6.46 -16.59
C GLN A 164 4.89 -7.78 -15.85
N PHE A 165 3.65 -8.27 -15.81
CA PHE A 165 3.32 -9.54 -15.18
C PHE A 165 3.12 -10.64 -16.22
N PHE A 166 3.62 -11.82 -15.93
CA PHE A 166 3.47 -13.01 -16.76
C PHE A 166 2.93 -14.17 -15.93
N LEU A 167 2.01 -14.97 -16.47
CA LEU A 167 1.66 -16.28 -15.94
C LEU A 167 2.46 -17.36 -16.66
N ALA A 168 2.91 -18.37 -15.93
CA ALA A 168 3.48 -19.58 -16.51
C ALA A 168 3.05 -20.83 -15.74
N SER A 169 2.86 -21.93 -16.46
CA SER A 169 2.58 -23.24 -15.85
C SER A 169 3.88 -23.92 -15.47
N VAL A 170 3.85 -24.61 -14.33
CA VAL A 170 4.94 -25.45 -13.85
C VAL A 170 4.43 -26.88 -13.67
N ASP A 171 5.32 -27.86 -13.84
CA ASP A 171 5.00 -29.25 -13.51
C ASP A 171 4.59 -29.36 -12.03
N SER A 172 3.48 -30.06 -11.75
CA SER A 172 2.96 -30.24 -10.40
C SER A 172 3.96 -30.87 -9.42
N ALA A 173 4.93 -31.64 -9.91
CA ALA A 173 5.97 -32.30 -9.11
C ALA A 173 7.22 -31.45 -8.90
N TRP A 174 7.35 -30.31 -9.58
CA TRP A 174 8.49 -29.42 -9.41
C TRP A 174 8.37 -28.66 -8.08
N GLU A 175 9.50 -28.56 -7.37
CA GLU A 175 9.61 -27.82 -6.11
C GLU A 175 10.67 -26.73 -6.23
N PRO A 176 10.42 -25.53 -5.68
CA PRO A 176 11.32 -24.41 -5.78
C PRO A 176 12.58 -24.62 -4.94
N SER A 177 13.69 -24.09 -5.44
CA SER A 177 14.96 -24.04 -4.74
C SER A 177 15.31 -22.58 -4.48
N PRO A 178 14.94 -22.00 -3.32
CA PRO A 178 15.16 -20.58 -3.05
C PRO A 178 16.64 -20.26 -2.87
N ASP A 179 17.15 -19.22 -3.55
CA ASP A 179 18.43 -18.60 -3.20
C ASP A 179 18.25 -17.70 -1.98
N GLN A 180 18.84 -18.10 -0.85
CA GLN A 180 18.73 -17.42 0.44
C GLN A 180 19.34 -16.01 0.46
N ARG A 181 20.08 -15.61 -0.58
CA ARG A 181 20.60 -14.25 -0.74
C ARG A 181 19.55 -13.31 -1.34
N GLU A 182 18.73 -13.83 -2.25
CA GLU A 182 17.72 -13.08 -2.99
C GLU A 182 16.36 -13.11 -2.26
N VAL A 183 15.98 -14.28 -1.75
CA VAL A 183 14.68 -14.50 -1.08
C VAL A 183 14.86 -15.15 0.29
N ALA A 184 14.09 -14.71 1.28
CA ALA A 184 14.12 -15.30 2.63
C ALA A 184 13.38 -16.65 2.70
N GLY A 185 12.55 -16.96 1.70
CA GLY A 185 11.80 -18.20 1.63
C GLY A 185 10.83 -18.19 0.45
N CYS A 186 10.30 -19.36 0.12
CA CYS A 186 9.23 -19.51 -0.86
C CYS A 186 8.29 -20.65 -0.46
N ARG A 187 7.05 -20.61 -0.95
CA ARG A 187 6.06 -21.67 -0.75
C ARG A 187 5.04 -21.68 -1.88
N TRP A 188 4.50 -22.85 -2.15
CA TRP A 188 3.23 -22.99 -2.85
C TRP A 188 2.08 -22.64 -1.91
N SER A 189 1.08 -21.92 -2.42
CA SER A 189 -0.14 -21.58 -1.68
C SER A 189 -1.32 -21.48 -2.65
N THR A 190 -2.53 -21.78 -2.18
CA THR A 190 -3.73 -21.39 -2.93
C THR A 190 -3.93 -19.87 -2.82
N PRO A 191 -4.51 -19.21 -3.83
CA PRO A 191 -4.82 -17.78 -3.73
C PRO A 191 -5.70 -17.43 -2.53
N GLU A 192 -6.66 -18.29 -2.20
CA GLU A 192 -7.53 -18.16 -1.03
C GLU A 192 -6.73 -18.11 0.26
N LEU A 193 -5.87 -19.11 0.48
CA LEU A 193 -5.07 -19.19 1.70
C LEU A 193 -4.12 -18.00 1.83
N ALA A 194 -3.48 -17.58 0.73
CA ALA A 194 -2.60 -16.43 0.72
C ALA A 194 -3.35 -15.13 1.10
N LEU A 195 -4.57 -14.93 0.58
CA LEU A 195 -5.41 -13.79 0.91
C LEU A 195 -5.95 -13.86 2.36
N GLU A 196 -6.21 -15.05 2.89
CA GLU A 196 -6.58 -15.25 4.30
C GLU A 196 -5.41 -14.93 5.26
N GLU A 197 -4.18 -15.30 4.89
CA GLU A 197 -2.97 -14.93 5.64
C GLU A 197 -2.75 -13.42 5.65
N LEU A 198 -2.99 -12.74 4.53
CA LEU A 198 -3.00 -11.28 4.47
C LEU A 198 -4.08 -10.69 5.37
N ALA A 199 -5.32 -11.16 5.24
CA ALA A 199 -6.46 -10.66 6.00
C ALA A 199 -6.31 -10.89 7.52
N GLY A 200 -5.63 -11.96 7.92
CA GLY A 200 -5.30 -12.27 9.31
C GLY A 200 -3.96 -11.71 9.79
N GLY A 201 -3.30 -10.83 9.02
CA GLY A 201 -2.04 -10.16 9.39
C GLY A 201 -0.81 -11.08 9.50
N ARG A 202 -0.88 -12.30 8.97
CA ARG A 202 0.24 -13.26 8.94
C ARG A 202 1.15 -13.09 7.73
N ALA A 203 0.71 -12.35 6.71
CA ALA A 203 1.51 -11.98 5.56
C ALA A 203 1.36 -10.49 5.28
N ILE A 204 2.45 -9.87 4.83
CA ILE A 204 2.46 -8.53 4.23
C ILE A 204 2.57 -8.76 2.73
N MET A 205 1.78 -8.08 1.90
CA MET A 205 1.82 -8.25 0.44
C MET A 205 1.85 -6.90 -0.26
N ALA A 206 2.52 -6.84 -1.40
CA ALA A 206 2.45 -5.68 -2.28
C ALA A 206 1.08 -5.62 -2.98
N PRO A 207 0.52 -4.41 -3.24
CA PRO A 207 -0.71 -4.24 -4.02
C PRO A 207 -0.81 -5.13 -5.26
N PRO A 208 0.18 -5.14 -6.19
CA PRO A 208 0.08 -5.98 -7.38
C PRO A 208 0.02 -7.49 -7.08
N THR A 209 0.62 -7.93 -5.96
CA THR A 209 0.53 -9.34 -5.52
C THR A 209 -0.90 -9.68 -5.12
N ILE A 210 -1.53 -8.84 -4.30
CA ILE A 210 -2.91 -9.03 -3.84
C ILE A 210 -3.87 -9.09 -5.03
N GLU A 211 -3.66 -8.23 -6.03
CA GLU A 211 -4.54 -8.09 -7.19
C GLU A 211 -4.50 -9.34 -8.05
N MET A 212 -3.29 -9.80 -8.34
CA MET A 212 -3.07 -11.01 -9.10
C MET A 212 -3.65 -12.23 -8.38
N LEU A 213 -3.49 -12.32 -7.05
CA LEU A 213 -4.11 -13.39 -6.26
C LEU A 213 -5.64 -13.37 -6.38
N GLN A 214 -6.27 -12.20 -6.28
CA GLN A 214 -7.73 -12.06 -6.43
C GLN A 214 -8.22 -12.49 -7.82
N ARG A 215 -7.46 -12.16 -8.87
CA ARG A 215 -7.76 -12.59 -10.25
C ARG A 215 -7.63 -14.10 -10.42
N ILE A 216 -6.57 -14.68 -9.87
CA ILE A 216 -6.28 -16.11 -10.01
C ILE A 216 -7.25 -16.96 -9.17
N ARG A 217 -7.69 -16.45 -8.01
CA ARG A 217 -8.70 -17.08 -7.13
C ARG A 217 -9.97 -17.49 -7.88
N SER A 218 -10.38 -16.72 -8.88
CA SER A 218 -11.61 -17.01 -9.64
C SER A 218 -11.42 -18.02 -10.79
N GLN A 219 -10.21 -18.56 -10.98
CA GLN A 219 -9.88 -19.44 -12.10
C GLN A 219 -10.01 -20.92 -11.65
N PRO A 220 -10.65 -21.79 -12.44
CA PRO A 220 -10.87 -23.19 -12.07
C PRO A 220 -9.66 -24.11 -12.28
N SER A 221 -8.68 -23.72 -13.10
CA SER A 221 -7.47 -24.48 -13.40
C SER A 221 -6.39 -23.60 -14.01
N VAL A 222 -5.14 -24.10 -14.03
CA VAL A 222 -4.03 -23.39 -14.69
C VAL A 222 -4.33 -23.14 -16.17
N GLU A 223 -4.84 -24.14 -16.89
CA GLU A 223 -5.23 -24.00 -18.29
C GLU A 223 -6.21 -22.83 -18.50
N TRP A 224 -7.23 -22.72 -17.63
CA TRP A 224 -8.20 -21.65 -17.74
C TRP A 224 -7.57 -20.28 -17.48
N ALA A 225 -6.74 -20.17 -16.43
CA ALA A 225 -6.02 -18.94 -16.10
C ALA A 225 -5.15 -18.45 -17.28
N LEU A 226 -4.39 -19.35 -17.90
CA LEU A 226 -3.55 -19.02 -19.07
C LEU A 226 -4.38 -18.67 -20.32
N SER A 227 -5.57 -19.25 -20.49
CA SER A 227 -6.46 -18.94 -21.61
C SER A 227 -7.21 -17.61 -21.45
N SER A 228 -7.51 -17.22 -20.21
CA SER A 228 -8.23 -16.00 -19.85
C SER A 228 -7.33 -14.78 -19.92
N SER A 229 -6.04 -14.93 -19.58
CA SER A 229 -5.04 -13.86 -19.73
C SER A 229 -4.87 -13.43 -21.19
N ARG A 230 -4.92 -14.37 -22.14
CA ARG A 230 -4.90 -14.06 -23.60
C ARG A 230 -6.09 -13.23 -24.09
N ARG A 231 -7.22 -13.27 -23.38
CA ARG A 231 -8.48 -12.60 -23.76
C ARG A 231 -8.68 -11.25 -23.08
N SER A 232 -8.00 -11.02 -21.97
CA SER A 232 -8.15 -9.82 -21.16
C SER A 232 -7.10 -8.81 -21.58
N ASN A 233 -7.51 -7.67 -22.14
CA ASN A 233 -6.58 -6.55 -22.30
C ASN A 233 -6.02 -6.22 -20.90
N ALA A 234 -4.70 -6.30 -20.78
CA ALA A 234 -3.89 -6.31 -19.56
C ALA A 234 -3.91 -4.99 -18.76
N ARG A 235 -5.08 -4.39 -18.54
CA ARG A 235 -5.24 -3.22 -17.68
C ARG A 235 -5.12 -3.64 -16.21
N SER A 236 -4.36 -2.86 -15.45
CA SER A 236 -4.33 -2.92 -13.98
C SER A 236 -5.77 -2.85 -13.45
N GLN A 237 -6.14 -3.80 -12.59
CA GLN A 237 -7.42 -3.82 -11.91
C GLN A 237 -7.22 -3.20 -10.54
N VAL A 238 -8.23 -2.47 -10.14
CA VAL A 238 -8.31 -1.88 -8.82
C VAL A 238 -8.54 -3.01 -7.81
N LEU A 239 -7.76 -3.00 -6.74
CA LEU A 239 -7.81 -4.00 -5.68
C LEU A 239 -9.10 -3.91 -4.89
N ALA A 240 -9.88 -5.00 -4.83
CA ALA A 240 -11.12 -5.05 -4.08
C ALA A 240 -11.25 -6.37 -3.30
N ALA A 241 -11.56 -6.30 -2.01
CA ALA A 241 -11.71 -7.46 -1.15
C ALA A 241 -12.95 -7.33 -0.26
N ARG A 242 -13.76 -8.40 -0.18
CA ARG A 242 -14.86 -8.47 0.78
C ARG A 242 -14.34 -8.88 2.15
N LEU A 243 -14.52 -8.02 3.14
CA LEU A 243 -14.05 -8.21 4.52
C LEU A 243 -15.11 -8.83 5.44
N SER A 244 -16.39 -8.62 5.12
CA SER A 244 -17.55 -9.23 5.77
C SER A 244 -18.75 -9.25 4.81
N PRO A 245 -19.90 -9.87 5.16
CA PRO A 245 -21.10 -9.84 4.31
C PRO A 245 -21.59 -8.42 3.96
N VAL A 246 -21.21 -7.40 4.72
CA VAL A 246 -21.67 -6.01 4.54
C VAL A 246 -20.51 -5.01 4.42
N VAL A 247 -19.25 -5.47 4.34
CA VAL A 247 -18.08 -4.59 4.21
C VAL A 247 -17.18 -5.10 3.11
N GLU A 248 -16.94 -4.25 2.13
CA GLU A 248 -15.95 -4.44 1.07
C GLU A 248 -14.93 -3.30 1.15
N VAL A 249 -13.67 -3.58 0.82
CA VAL A 249 -12.62 -2.57 0.73
C VAL A 249 -12.13 -2.51 -0.70
N VAL A 250 -11.96 -1.30 -1.21
CA VAL A 250 -11.33 -1.00 -2.49
C VAL A 250 -10.09 -0.15 -2.20
N LEU A 251 -8.92 -0.62 -2.60
CA LEU A 251 -7.68 0.11 -2.38
C LEU A 251 -7.50 1.14 -3.51
N ALA A 252 -7.36 2.41 -3.15
CA ALA A 252 -7.15 3.45 -4.12
C ALA A 252 -5.73 3.40 -4.72
N PRO A 253 -5.56 3.80 -5.99
CA PRO A 253 -4.27 3.79 -6.68
C PRO A 253 -3.37 4.97 -6.28
N ASN A 254 -3.19 5.21 -4.98
CA ASN A 254 -2.41 6.31 -4.40
C ASN A 254 -1.39 5.90 -3.32
N PRO A 255 -0.62 4.80 -3.48
CA PRO A 255 0.43 4.44 -2.54
C PRO A 255 1.48 5.53 -2.41
N GLY A 256 2.05 5.59 -1.23
CA GLY A 256 3.08 6.55 -0.88
C GLY A 256 3.54 6.37 0.55
N LEU A 257 4.47 7.23 0.96
CA LEU A 257 5.05 7.18 2.29
C LEU A 257 4.00 7.28 3.42
N MET A 258 2.93 8.05 3.19
CA MET A 258 1.85 8.27 4.16
C MET A 258 0.69 7.28 4.01
N THR A 259 0.36 6.92 2.76
CA THR A 259 -0.80 6.08 2.41
C THR A 259 -0.43 4.60 2.31
N GLY A 260 0.84 4.24 2.48
CA GLY A 260 1.34 2.89 2.33
C GLY A 260 1.00 2.29 0.96
N PRO A 261 0.27 1.17 0.89
CA PRO A 261 -0.17 0.56 -0.36
C PRO A 261 -1.26 1.36 -1.11
N GLY A 262 -1.90 2.33 -0.44
CA GLY A 262 -3.02 3.12 -0.94
C GLY A 262 -4.05 3.36 0.17
N THR A 263 -4.92 4.34 -0.01
CA THR A 263 -6.03 4.56 0.91
C THR A 263 -7.06 3.45 0.77
N ASN A 264 -7.56 2.94 1.90
CA ASN A 264 -8.67 2.02 1.96
C ASN A 264 -9.99 2.77 1.83
N THR A 265 -10.70 2.55 0.73
CA THR A 265 -12.09 3.00 0.57
C THR A 265 -13.03 1.87 0.93
N TYR A 266 -13.88 2.10 1.92
CA TYR A 266 -14.79 1.07 2.40
C TYR A 266 -16.19 1.24 1.79
N ILE A 267 -16.76 0.13 1.36
CA ILE A 267 -18.11 0.06 0.82
C ILE A 267 -18.95 -0.77 1.78
N VAL A 268 -19.96 -0.14 2.38
CA VAL A 268 -20.70 -0.69 3.52
C VAL A 268 -22.18 -0.83 3.18
N GLY A 269 -22.74 -2.03 3.41
CA GLY A 269 -24.15 -2.38 3.19
C GLY A 269 -24.35 -3.59 2.28
N SER A 270 -25.61 -4.03 2.16
CA SER A 270 -26.04 -5.19 1.35
C SER A 270 -27.03 -4.82 0.24
N GLY A 271 -27.19 -3.53 -0.04
CA GLY A 271 -28.11 -2.95 -1.02
C GLY A 271 -27.52 -1.64 -1.53
N PRO A 272 -28.28 -0.54 -1.65
CA PRO A 272 -27.66 0.77 -1.73
C PRO A 272 -26.63 0.97 -0.61
N VAL A 273 -25.38 1.29 -0.96
CA VAL A 273 -24.23 1.25 -0.04
C VAL A 273 -23.81 2.64 0.43
N CYS A 274 -23.13 2.70 1.57
CA CYS A 274 -22.34 3.86 2.00
C CYS A 274 -20.89 3.66 1.58
N VAL A 275 -20.32 4.61 0.85
CA VAL A 275 -18.89 4.63 0.50
C VAL A 275 -18.16 5.54 1.48
N ILE A 276 -17.12 5.04 2.16
CA ILE A 276 -16.30 5.81 3.10
C ILE A 276 -14.96 6.13 2.43
N ASP A 277 -14.60 7.41 2.39
CA ASP A 277 -13.33 7.95 1.88
C ASP A 277 -12.99 7.53 0.44
N PRO A 278 -13.74 7.97 -0.58
CA PRO A 278 -13.36 7.77 -1.98
C PRO A 278 -12.12 8.61 -2.28
N ALA A 279 -10.96 7.99 -2.10
CA ALA A 279 -9.65 8.64 -1.97
C ALA A 279 -9.21 9.51 -3.16
N VAL A 280 -9.37 9.03 -4.40
CA VAL A 280 -8.88 9.72 -5.62
C VAL A 280 -9.91 9.71 -6.73
N SER A 281 -9.81 10.68 -7.64
CA SER A 281 -10.71 10.82 -8.80
C SER A 281 -10.31 9.97 -10.02
N ASP A 282 -9.52 8.90 -9.82
CA ASP A 282 -9.13 8.01 -10.92
C ASP A 282 -10.35 7.28 -11.48
N ASP A 283 -10.52 7.29 -12.80
CA ASP A 283 -11.73 6.82 -13.47
C ASP A 283 -11.95 5.31 -13.28
N SER A 284 -10.89 4.51 -13.38
CA SER A 284 -10.96 3.05 -13.26
C SER A 284 -11.27 2.62 -11.84
N TYR A 285 -10.68 3.33 -10.88
CA TYR A 285 -10.92 3.17 -9.46
C TYR A 285 -12.35 3.53 -9.08
N LEU A 286 -12.86 4.69 -9.49
CA LEU A 286 -14.24 5.08 -9.19
C LEU A 286 -15.25 4.17 -9.89
N ALA A 287 -15.00 3.75 -11.12
CA ALA A 287 -15.83 2.76 -11.79
C ALA A 287 -15.89 1.42 -11.04
N THR A 288 -14.78 1.03 -10.38
CA THR A 288 -14.75 -0.17 -9.52
C THR A 288 -15.60 0.03 -8.26
N VAL A 289 -15.50 1.20 -7.61
CA VAL A 289 -16.32 1.56 -6.45
C VAL A 289 -17.81 1.56 -6.80
N GLU A 290 -18.19 2.14 -7.93
CA GLU A 290 -19.57 2.16 -8.44
C GLU A 290 -20.07 0.76 -8.83
N GLY A 291 -19.17 -0.09 -9.31
CA GLY A 291 -19.47 -1.45 -9.74
C GLY A 291 -19.92 -2.39 -8.61
N VAL A 292 -19.64 -2.06 -7.35
CA VAL A 292 -20.05 -2.87 -6.18
C VAL A 292 -21.56 -2.77 -5.91
N GLY A 293 -22.19 -1.63 -6.22
CA GLY A 293 -23.62 -1.43 -6.04
C GLY A 293 -24.05 0.03 -6.11
N ALA A 294 -25.37 0.27 -6.06
CA ALA A 294 -25.92 1.62 -6.03
C ALA A 294 -25.41 2.37 -4.79
N ILE A 295 -24.92 3.61 -4.94
CA ILE A 295 -24.37 4.38 -3.83
C ILE A 295 -25.49 5.23 -3.23
N ALA A 296 -25.79 5.03 -1.95
CA ALA A 296 -26.79 5.81 -1.21
C ALA A 296 -26.20 7.12 -0.68
N MET A 297 -24.94 7.10 -0.25
CA MET A 297 -24.21 8.25 0.28
C MET A 297 -22.70 8.00 0.27
N ILE A 298 -21.95 9.10 0.33
CA ILE A 298 -20.49 9.11 0.39
C ILE A 298 -20.10 9.76 1.72
N ALA A 299 -19.54 9.02 2.66
CA ALA A 299 -19.06 9.54 3.94
C ALA A 299 -17.55 9.83 3.87
N VAL A 300 -17.13 10.90 4.52
CA VAL A 300 -15.72 11.32 4.58
C VAL A 300 -15.28 11.40 6.04
N THR A 301 -14.16 10.76 6.38
CA THR A 301 -13.57 10.78 7.72
C THR A 301 -12.94 12.12 8.04
N HIS A 302 -12.22 12.73 7.10
CA HIS A 302 -11.61 14.05 7.25
C HIS A 302 -11.17 14.63 5.90
N ARG A 303 -10.84 15.92 5.88
CA ARG A 303 -10.52 16.69 4.67
C ARG A 303 -9.18 16.41 3.99
N HIS A 304 -8.37 15.46 4.45
CA HIS A 304 -7.09 15.23 3.78
C HIS A 304 -7.29 14.72 2.35
N PRO A 305 -6.47 15.17 1.38
CA PRO A 305 -6.72 14.94 -0.04
C PRO A 305 -6.81 13.46 -0.44
N ASP A 306 -6.07 12.61 0.24
CA ASP A 306 -6.04 11.16 0.01
C ASP A 306 -7.27 10.42 0.57
N HIS A 307 -8.18 11.11 1.27
CA HIS A 307 -9.47 10.57 1.71
C HIS A 307 -10.64 11.15 0.92
N VAL A 308 -10.59 12.46 0.63
CA VAL A 308 -11.70 13.17 -0.03
C VAL A 308 -11.53 13.39 -1.53
N GLY A 309 -10.34 13.13 -2.09
CA GLY A 309 -9.98 13.53 -3.45
C GLY A 309 -10.90 13.01 -4.56
N GLY A 310 -11.57 11.88 -4.36
CA GLY A 310 -12.56 11.31 -5.27
C GLY A 310 -14.03 11.60 -4.93
N ALA A 311 -14.33 12.24 -3.78
CA ALA A 311 -15.70 12.39 -3.29
C ALA A 311 -16.59 13.21 -4.21
N ALA A 312 -16.09 14.36 -4.69
CA ALA A 312 -16.80 15.25 -5.61
C ALA A 312 -17.11 14.56 -6.95
N GLU A 313 -16.12 13.84 -7.51
CA GLU A 313 -16.27 13.12 -8.76
C GLU A 313 -17.30 11.98 -8.61
N LEU A 314 -17.16 11.17 -7.57
CA LEU A 314 -18.08 10.06 -7.31
C LEU A 314 -19.51 10.54 -7.08
N ALA A 315 -19.69 11.61 -6.29
CA ALA A 315 -21.00 12.23 -6.06
C ALA A 315 -21.65 12.69 -7.37
N ARG A 316 -20.88 13.28 -8.30
CA ARG A 316 -21.39 13.69 -9.61
C ARG A 316 -21.82 12.51 -10.47
N ARG A 317 -21.11 11.38 -10.41
CA ARG A 317 -21.41 10.19 -11.22
C ARG A 317 -22.66 9.47 -10.73
N CYS A 318 -22.80 9.27 -9.42
CA CYS A 318 -23.89 8.48 -8.84
C CYS A 318 -25.08 9.31 -8.33
N GLY A 319 -24.91 10.63 -8.16
CA GLY A 319 -25.95 11.52 -7.62
C GLY A 319 -26.15 11.42 -6.11
N ALA A 320 -25.28 10.70 -5.39
CA ALA A 320 -25.38 10.52 -3.94
C ALA A 320 -24.82 11.74 -3.17
N PRO A 321 -25.39 12.10 -2.01
CA PRO A 321 -24.87 13.18 -1.18
C PRO A 321 -23.54 12.81 -0.51
N VAL A 322 -22.68 13.82 -0.32
CA VAL A 322 -21.47 13.71 0.50
C VAL A 322 -21.80 14.05 1.95
N ARG A 323 -21.35 13.22 2.90
CA ARG A 323 -21.56 13.33 4.34
C ARG A 323 -20.22 13.57 5.03
N ALA A 324 -20.05 14.71 5.67
CA ALA A 324 -18.80 15.05 6.36
C ALA A 324 -19.02 15.96 7.56
N PHE A 325 -18.06 15.97 8.48
CA PHE A 325 -18.03 16.90 9.60
C PHE A 325 -17.12 18.10 9.28
N GLY A 326 -17.48 19.30 9.75
CA GLY A 326 -16.70 20.51 9.48
C GLY A 326 -16.97 21.17 8.12
N SER A 327 -16.07 22.06 7.70
CA SER A 327 -16.23 22.86 6.48
C SER A 327 -15.85 22.08 5.23
N ASP A 328 -16.82 21.93 4.33
CA ASP A 328 -16.77 21.45 2.94
C ASP A 328 -15.46 20.78 2.48
N PRO A 329 -15.28 19.48 2.75
CA PRO A 329 -14.10 18.77 2.30
C PRO A 329 -14.13 18.47 0.78
N ALA A 330 -15.26 18.72 0.08
CA ALA A 330 -15.47 18.34 -1.31
C ALA A 330 -15.58 19.54 -2.30
N GLY A 331 -15.07 20.71 -1.91
CA GLY A 331 -14.95 21.88 -2.78
C GLY A 331 -16.30 22.54 -3.10
N ASP A 332 -16.74 22.48 -4.36
CA ASP A 332 -18.04 23.03 -4.80
C ASP A 332 -19.19 22.01 -4.71
N THR A 333 -18.93 20.82 -4.17
CA THR A 333 -19.92 19.73 -4.09
C THR A 333 -20.83 19.95 -2.88
N PRO A 334 -22.16 19.86 -3.03
CA PRO A 334 -23.06 19.93 -1.87
C PRO A 334 -22.72 18.86 -0.81
N VAL A 335 -22.25 19.31 0.34
CA VAL A 335 -21.99 18.46 1.51
C VAL A 335 -23.16 18.57 2.49
N GLU A 336 -23.76 17.43 2.82
CA GLU A 336 -24.72 17.29 3.91
C GLU A 336 -23.96 17.07 5.23
N PRO A 337 -23.96 18.04 6.16
CA PRO A 337 -23.11 17.99 7.33
C PRO A 337 -23.51 16.86 8.28
N LEU A 338 -22.51 16.22 8.89
CA LEU A 338 -22.73 15.28 9.97
C LEU A 338 -23.23 16.01 11.23
N ARG A 339 -24.41 15.63 11.72
CA ARG A 339 -25.09 16.26 12.86
C ARG A 339 -25.05 15.37 14.10
N GLY A 340 -24.87 16.00 15.27
CA GLY A 340 -24.65 15.30 16.54
C GLY A 340 -25.71 14.24 16.82
N GLY A 341 -25.26 12.99 17.04
CA GLY A 341 -26.12 11.87 17.41
C GLY A 341 -26.85 11.17 16.26
N GLU A 342 -26.64 11.57 15.01
CA GLU A 342 -27.20 10.84 13.87
C GLU A 342 -26.42 9.55 13.55
N ALA A 343 -27.12 8.59 12.93
CA ALA A 343 -26.53 7.39 12.36
C ALA A 343 -26.84 7.33 10.87
N LEU A 344 -25.87 6.86 10.07
CA LEU A 344 -26.01 6.65 8.63
C LEU A 344 -26.50 5.22 8.41
N ALA A 345 -27.78 5.09 8.06
CA ALA A 345 -28.41 3.79 7.83
C ALA A 345 -28.45 3.45 6.34
N VAL A 346 -28.02 2.23 6.01
CA VAL A 346 -28.15 1.60 4.69
C VAL A 346 -28.63 0.16 4.88
N PRO A 347 -29.18 -0.53 3.86
CA PRO A 347 -29.56 -1.93 4.03
C PRO A 347 -28.40 -2.78 4.54
N GLY A 348 -28.65 -3.50 5.64
CA GLY A 348 -27.66 -4.39 6.27
C GLY A 348 -26.64 -3.72 7.19
N ALA A 349 -26.58 -2.38 7.28
CA ALA A 349 -25.60 -1.70 8.12
C ALA A 349 -26.10 -0.35 8.68
N THR A 350 -25.67 -0.02 9.90
CA THR A 350 -25.88 1.28 10.52
C THR A 350 -24.55 1.80 11.05
N LEU A 351 -24.14 2.98 10.58
CA LEU A 351 -22.88 3.61 10.94
C LEU A 351 -23.13 4.80 11.87
N ARG A 352 -22.72 4.70 13.13
CA ARG A 352 -22.73 5.82 14.07
C ARG A 352 -21.41 6.59 13.96
N TRP A 353 -21.48 7.86 13.60
CA TRP A 353 -20.27 8.68 13.50
C TRP A 353 -19.83 9.18 14.90
N ILE A 354 -18.53 9.34 15.08
CA ILE A 354 -17.89 9.76 16.32
C ILE A 354 -16.87 10.84 15.98
N HIS A 355 -17.01 12.05 16.55
CA HIS A 355 -15.98 13.08 16.40
C HIS A 355 -14.69 12.64 17.09
N ALA A 356 -13.62 12.52 16.30
CA ALA A 356 -12.36 11.89 16.66
C ALA A 356 -11.16 12.81 16.37
N PRO A 357 -11.15 14.06 16.90
CA PRO A 357 -10.09 15.02 16.62
C PRO A 357 -8.75 14.53 17.16
N GLY A 358 -7.68 15.01 16.54
CA GLY A 358 -6.32 14.70 16.96
C GLY A 358 -5.37 14.68 15.78
N HIS A 359 -5.65 13.83 14.79
CA HIS A 359 -4.93 13.86 13.50
C HIS A 359 -5.28 15.12 12.71
N ALA A 360 -6.58 15.37 12.56
CA ALA A 360 -7.15 16.59 12.02
C ALA A 360 -8.32 17.05 12.91
N SER A 361 -8.61 18.35 12.91
CA SER A 361 -9.67 18.94 13.74
C SER A 361 -11.10 18.49 13.36
N ASP A 362 -11.30 18.17 12.08
CA ASP A 362 -12.57 17.72 11.49
C ASP A 362 -12.71 16.18 11.46
N HIS A 363 -11.73 15.45 12.01
CA HIS A 363 -11.68 13.99 11.89
C HIS A 363 -12.85 13.30 12.59
N VAL A 364 -13.47 12.34 11.91
CA VAL A 364 -14.49 11.45 12.45
C VAL A 364 -14.15 9.98 12.20
N CYS A 365 -14.59 9.12 13.10
CA CYS A 365 -14.65 7.67 12.90
C CYS A 365 -16.09 7.23 12.69
N PHE A 366 -16.30 6.09 12.03
CA PHE A 366 -17.63 5.49 11.87
C PHE A 366 -17.68 4.13 12.56
N LEU A 367 -18.56 3.97 13.54
CA LEU A 367 -18.80 2.71 14.22
C LEU A 367 -19.91 1.94 13.51
N LEU A 368 -19.60 0.74 13.03
CA LEU A 368 -20.60 -0.21 12.53
C LEU A 368 -21.31 -0.87 13.70
N GLU A 369 -22.57 -0.51 13.90
CA GLU A 369 -23.38 -1.04 14.99
C GLU A 369 -23.67 -2.53 14.80
N GLY A 370 -23.72 -3.27 15.90
CA GLY A 370 -23.95 -4.73 15.91
C GLY A 370 -22.74 -5.59 15.55
N ALA A 371 -21.70 -5.03 14.93
CA ALA A 371 -20.45 -5.74 14.60
C ALA A 371 -19.23 -5.29 15.43
N ALA A 372 -19.38 -4.27 16.29
CA ALA A 372 -18.30 -3.67 17.09
C ALA A 372 -17.05 -3.30 16.25
N SER A 373 -17.25 -2.91 14.99
CA SER A 373 -16.16 -2.55 14.07
C SER A 373 -16.08 -1.05 13.85
N LEU A 374 -14.88 -0.48 13.90
CA LEU A 374 -14.63 0.95 13.72
C LEU A 374 -13.91 1.23 12.40
N PHE A 375 -14.49 2.06 11.55
CA PHE A 375 -13.76 2.72 10.46
C PHE A 375 -13.04 3.95 11.02
N SER A 376 -11.72 3.83 11.22
CA SER A 376 -10.94 4.81 12.01
C SER A 376 -10.32 5.92 11.19
N GLY A 377 -10.37 5.86 9.85
CA GLY A 377 -9.59 6.74 8.98
C GLY A 377 -8.14 6.81 9.46
N ASP A 378 -7.61 8.02 9.56
CA ASP A 378 -6.23 8.26 10.03
C ASP A 378 -6.07 8.48 11.53
N ASN A 379 -7.10 8.17 12.34
CA ASN A 379 -6.97 8.19 13.79
C ASN A 379 -6.18 6.96 14.28
N ILE A 380 -6.53 5.77 13.78
CA ILE A 380 -5.81 4.52 14.04
C ILE A 380 -5.45 3.92 12.68
N LEU A 381 -4.15 3.68 12.46
CA LEU A 381 -3.61 3.11 11.22
C LEU A 381 -3.37 1.60 11.39
N GLY A 382 -3.41 0.85 10.29
CA GLY A 382 -3.11 -0.59 10.32
C GLY A 382 -1.65 -0.91 10.61
N GLU A 383 -0.75 0.03 10.33
CA GLU A 383 0.67 -0.04 10.65
C GLU A 383 1.19 1.34 11.09
N GLY A 384 2.18 1.34 11.99
CA GLY A 384 2.75 2.58 12.53
C GLY A 384 1.79 3.36 13.43
N THR A 385 1.94 4.68 13.45
CA THR A 385 1.11 5.59 14.26
C THR A 385 0.70 6.80 13.45
N ALA A 386 -0.50 7.35 13.70
CA ALA A 386 -0.96 8.58 13.06
C ALA A 386 0.04 9.74 13.24
N VAL A 387 0.21 10.57 12.21
CA VAL A 387 0.97 11.83 12.35
C VAL A 387 0.08 12.87 13.01
N ILE A 388 0.58 13.53 14.05
CA ILE A 388 -0.14 14.62 14.72
C ILE A 388 0.58 15.93 14.41
N SER A 389 -0.03 16.78 13.59
CA SER A 389 0.62 17.98 13.04
C SER A 389 -0.17 19.27 13.37
N PRO A 390 0.27 20.07 14.35
CA PRO A 390 -0.37 21.34 14.72
C PRO A 390 -0.38 22.42 13.62
N PRO A 391 -1.25 23.44 13.65
CA PRO A 391 -2.29 23.67 14.64
C PRO A 391 -3.52 22.79 14.40
N ASP A 392 -3.58 22.06 13.27
CA ASP A 392 -4.75 21.26 12.92
C ASP A 392 -4.83 19.96 13.70
N GLY A 393 -3.70 19.27 13.82
CA GLY A 393 -3.56 18.13 14.71
C GLY A 393 -3.22 18.56 16.14
N ASP A 394 -3.78 17.88 17.13
CA ASP A 394 -3.57 18.15 18.56
C ASP A 394 -3.38 16.84 19.33
N MET A 395 -2.26 16.72 20.05
CA MET A 395 -1.92 15.50 20.78
C MET A 395 -2.86 15.25 21.97
N GLY A 396 -3.34 16.29 22.64
CA GLY A 396 -4.30 16.15 23.74
C GLY A 396 -5.65 15.65 23.26
N ALA A 397 -6.15 16.23 22.15
CA ALA A 397 -7.38 15.80 21.50
C ALA A 397 -7.26 14.35 20.98
N TYR A 398 -6.12 14.00 20.40
CA TYR A 398 -5.83 12.63 19.95
C TYR A 398 -5.91 11.62 21.10
N LEU A 399 -5.23 11.88 22.21
CA LEU A 399 -5.24 11.00 23.39
C LEU A 399 -6.64 10.89 24.00
N ALA A 400 -7.37 12.00 24.12
CA ALA A 400 -8.76 11.99 24.59
C ALA A 400 -9.70 11.23 23.64
N THR A 401 -9.45 11.26 22.34
CA THR A 401 -10.15 10.45 21.35
C THR A 401 -9.86 8.96 21.53
N LEU A 402 -8.60 8.57 21.68
CA LEU A 402 -8.23 7.18 21.92
C LEU A 402 -8.89 6.62 23.19
N GLU A 403 -8.90 7.36 24.30
CA GLU A 403 -9.58 6.91 25.53
C GLU A 403 -11.09 6.74 25.33
N ARG A 404 -11.76 7.65 24.59
CA ARG A 404 -13.20 7.48 24.26
C ARG A 404 -13.45 6.27 23.37
N LEU A 405 -12.57 6.00 22.40
CA LEU A 405 -12.69 4.83 21.53
C LEU A 405 -12.42 3.52 22.28
N ARG A 406 -11.56 3.56 23.30
CA ARG A 406 -11.25 2.42 24.18
C ARG A 406 -12.48 1.90 24.91
N GLU A 407 -13.42 2.78 25.25
CA GLU A 407 -14.67 2.43 25.95
C GLU A 407 -15.68 1.67 25.08
N LEU A 408 -15.46 1.58 23.76
CA LEU A 408 -16.41 0.98 22.81
C LEU A 408 -16.26 -0.54 22.64
N ASP A 409 -15.27 -1.16 23.31
CA ASP A 409 -14.97 -2.60 23.26
C ASP A 409 -15.02 -3.18 21.84
N LEU A 410 -14.14 -2.65 20.97
CA LEU A 410 -14.17 -2.93 19.54
C LEU A 410 -13.58 -4.31 19.22
N ASP A 411 -14.25 -5.06 18.36
CA ASP A 411 -13.76 -6.32 17.80
C ASP A 411 -12.80 -6.09 16.64
N ARG A 412 -13.01 -5.03 15.85
CA ARG A 412 -12.23 -4.77 14.65
C ARG A 412 -12.04 -3.29 14.36
N ILE A 413 -10.91 -2.95 13.75
CA ILE A 413 -10.62 -1.61 13.26
C ILE A 413 -10.27 -1.69 11.77
N TYR A 414 -10.96 -0.88 10.98
CA TYR A 414 -10.81 -0.69 9.54
C TYR A 414 -10.15 0.69 9.29
N PRO A 415 -8.82 0.74 9.16
CA PRO A 415 -8.08 2.00 9.08
C PRO A 415 -8.12 2.63 7.69
N GLY A 416 -7.84 3.93 7.62
CA GLY A 416 -7.68 4.65 6.36
C GLY A 416 -6.55 4.09 5.49
N HIS A 417 -5.50 3.57 6.13
CA HIS A 417 -4.33 2.99 5.45
C HIS A 417 -3.90 1.69 6.12
N PHE A 418 -3.24 0.83 5.34
CA PHE A 418 -2.71 -0.48 5.74
C PHE A 418 -3.82 -1.48 6.14
N ARG A 419 -3.43 -2.57 6.83
CA ARG A 419 -4.31 -3.71 7.10
C ARG A 419 -5.34 -3.42 8.20
N ALA A 420 -6.49 -4.10 8.13
CA ALA A 420 -7.42 -4.15 9.25
C ALA A 420 -6.77 -4.75 10.50
N LEU A 421 -7.22 -4.32 11.67
CA LEU A 421 -6.73 -4.78 12.96
C LEU A 421 -7.83 -5.54 13.70
N ASP A 422 -7.47 -6.69 14.26
CA ASP A 422 -8.37 -7.48 15.11
C ASP A 422 -8.13 -7.11 16.58
N GLY A 423 -9.21 -6.86 17.33
CA GLY A 423 -9.23 -6.42 18.72
C GLY A 423 -8.83 -4.95 18.89
N GLY A 424 -9.75 -4.10 19.33
CA GLY A 424 -9.50 -2.66 19.46
C GLY A 424 -8.82 -2.25 20.78
N SER A 425 -9.20 -2.87 21.89
CA SER A 425 -8.71 -2.45 23.22
C SER A 425 -7.19 -2.57 23.33
N TRP A 426 -6.59 -3.68 22.86
CA TRP A 426 -5.14 -3.84 22.92
C TRP A 426 -4.40 -2.91 21.95
N VAL A 427 -4.97 -2.62 20.77
CA VAL A 427 -4.39 -1.69 19.78
C VAL A 427 -4.33 -0.29 20.39
N ILE A 428 -5.45 0.16 20.96
CA ILE A 428 -5.58 1.48 21.57
C ILE A 428 -4.63 1.60 22.77
N ASP A 429 -4.56 0.57 23.63
CA ASP A 429 -3.65 0.53 24.78
C ASP A 429 -2.20 0.70 24.35
N ARG A 430 -1.77 0.00 23.29
CA ARG A 430 -0.41 0.14 22.76
C ARG A 430 -0.14 1.51 22.15
N LEU A 431 -1.13 2.14 21.51
CA LEU A 431 -0.99 3.49 20.98
C LEU A 431 -0.85 4.51 22.12
N LEU A 432 -1.67 4.40 23.17
CA LEU A 432 -1.58 5.23 24.37
C LEU A 432 -0.21 5.07 25.05
N GLU A 433 0.23 3.83 25.26
CA GLU A 433 1.55 3.53 25.82
C GLU A 433 2.68 4.10 24.95
N HIS A 434 2.62 3.92 23.62
CA HIS A 434 3.60 4.46 22.70
C HIS A 434 3.73 5.99 22.82
N ARG A 435 2.61 6.70 22.95
CA ARG A 435 2.60 8.16 23.12
C ARG A 435 3.10 8.59 24.49
N ALA A 436 2.81 7.83 25.54
CA ALA A 436 3.31 8.08 26.89
C ALA A 436 4.84 7.93 26.94
N LEU A 437 5.37 6.80 26.45
CA LEU A 437 6.81 6.56 26.36
C LEU A 437 7.52 7.64 25.52
N ARG A 438 6.87 8.11 24.44
CA ARG A 438 7.40 9.21 23.63
C ARG A 438 7.51 10.50 24.43
N ALA A 439 6.47 10.85 25.19
CA ALA A 439 6.47 12.05 26.01
C ALA A 439 7.55 11.99 27.12
N GLU A 440 7.74 10.83 27.74
CA GLU A 440 8.79 10.60 28.73
C GLU A 440 10.19 10.76 28.12
N ALA A 441 10.44 10.15 26.96
CA ALA A 441 11.71 10.30 26.24
C ALA A 441 12.03 11.76 25.88
N ILE A 442 11.02 12.54 25.49
CA ILE A 442 11.18 13.98 25.22
C ILE A 442 11.61 14.71 26.50
N LEU A 443 10.90 14.49 27.61
CA LEU A 443 11.20 15.13 28.89
C LEU A 443 12.58 14.75 29.43
N ASP A 444 12.99 13.50 29.25
CA ASP A 444 14.31 13.03 29.65
C ASP A 444 15.44 13.74 28.89
N LEU A 445 15.27 13.98 27.58
CA LEU A 445 16.23 14.76 26.80
C LEU A 445 16.31 16.22 27.26
N LEU A 446 15.17 16.81 27.61
CA LEU A 446 15.08 18.19 28.09
C LEU A 446 15.70 18.42 29.48
N LYS A 447 16.02 17.36 30.25
CA LYS A 447 16.76 17.48 31.52
C LYS A 447 18.18 18.01 31.34
N ALA A 448 18.80 17.76 30.18
CA ALA A 448 20.20 18.08 29.96
C ALA A 448 20.41 19.55 29.57
N ARG A 449 19.59 20.06 28.65
CA ARG A 449 19.63 21.43 28.13
C ARG A 449 18.35 21.75 27.34
N PRO A 450 18.11 23.02 27.02
CA PRO A 450 17.11 23.38 26.03
C PRO A 450 17.39 22.71 24.67
N LEU A 451 16.34 22.22 24.01
CA LEU A 451 16.42 21.55 22.70
C LEU A 451 15.36 22.06 21.73
N ARG A 452 15.73 22.18 20.47
CA ARG A 452 14.79 22.39 19.36
C ARG A 452 14.13 21.07 18.94
N PRO A 453 12.92 21.09 18.36
CA PRO A 453 12.23 19.87 17.92
C PRO A 453 13.08 18.97 17.01
N GLU A 454 13.89 19.54 16.13
CA GLU A 454 14.76 18.80 15.20
C GLU A 454 15.86 18.02 15.94
N GLU A 455 16.40 18.58 17.03
CA GLU A 455 17.40 17.92 17.87
C GLU A 455 16.77 16.74 18.63
N ILE A 456 15.53 16.90 19.10
CA ILE A 456 14.77 15.84 19.75
C ILE A 456 14.50 14.71 18.73
N VAL A 457 14.09 15.04 17.51
CA VAL A 457 13.84 14.04 16.45
C VAL A 457 15.08 13.17 16.20
N SER A 458 16.26 13.79 16.11
CA SER A 458 17.51 13.08 15.83
C SER A 458 17.87 11.97 16.84
N VAL A 459 17.34 12.08 18.06
CA VAL A 459 17.57 11.11 19.14
C VAL A 459 16.41 10.13 19.25
N VAL A 460 15.17 10.64 19.30
CA VAL A 460 13.98 9.82 19.60
C VAL A 460 13.48 9.06 18.36
N TYR A 461 13.85 9.49 17.15
CA TYR A 461 13.46 8.86 15.88
C TYR A 461 14.67 8.34 15.09
N ARG A 462 15.73 7.92 15.79
CA ARG A 462 16.96 7.38 15.16
C ARG A 462 16.68 6.19 14.24
N ASP A 463 15.70 5.36 14.59
CA ASP A 463 15.34 4.15 13.83
C ASP A 463 14.30 4.42 12.72
N VAL A 464 13.92 5.68 12.52
CA VAL A 464 13.00 6.11 11.46
C VAL A 464 13.79 6.72 10.30
N SER A 465 13.38 6.43 9.07
CA SER A 465 14.07 6.94 7.87
C SER A 465 14.14 8.47 7.90
N SER A 466 15.24 9.03 7.39
CA SER A 466 15.46 10.48 7.37
C SER A 466 14.40 11.23 6.59
N GLU A 467 13.73 10.59 5.62
CA GLU A 467 12.63 11.20 4.86
C GLU A 467 11.40 11.51 5.73
N LEU A 468 11.21 10.75 6.82
CA LEU A 468 10.10 10.91 7.75
C LEU A 468 10.42 11.85 8.93
N HIS A 469 11.67 12.31 9.07
CA HIS A 469 12.09 13.14 10.21
C HIS A 469 11.33 14.47 10.28
N PHE A 470 10.99 15.05 9.14
CA PHE A 470 10.16 16.25 9.10
C PHE A 470 8.80 16.02 9.77
N LEU A 471 8.10 14.93 9.41
CA LEU A 471 6.79 14.58 9.97
C LEU A 471 6.88 14.15 11.44
N ALA A 472 7.94 13.43 11.80
CA ALA A 472 8.25 13.13 13.19
C ALA A 472 8.42 14.41 14.02
N GLY A 473 9.09 15.43 13.46
CA GLY A 473 9.24 16.75 14.08
C GLY A 473 7.90 17.44 14.36
N ARG A 474 6.94 17.33 13.44
CA ARG A 474 5.57 17.83 13.65
C ARG A 474 4.90 17.17 14.86
N THR A 475 5.07 15.86 15.00
CA THR A 475 4.54 15.10 16.14
C THR A 475 5.27 15.44 17.45
N VAL A 476 6.58 15.72 17.41
CA VAL A 476 7.34 16.23 18.56
C VAL A 476 6.79 17.58 19.01
N VAL A 477 6.52 18.49 18.08
CA VAL A 477 5.89 19.79 18.40
C VAL A 477 4.53 19.58 19.07
N ALA A 478 3.69 18.65 18.58
CA ALA A 478 2.41 18.35 19.21
C ALA A 478 2.55 17.84 20.65
N HIS A 479 3.56 17.00 20.93
CA HIS A 479 3.87 16.57 22.29
C HIS A 479 4.32 17.74 23.17
N LEU A 480 5.19 18.61 22.66
CA LEU A 480 5.70 19.77 23.41
C LEU A 480 4.58 20.75 23.74
N GLU A 481 3.68 21.04 22.81
CA GLU A 481 2.50 21.88 23.05
C GLU A 481 1.56 21.28 24.11
N LEU A 482 1.35 19.96 24.09
CA LEU A 482 0.60 19.29 25.15
C LEU A 482 1.30 19.42 26.51
N LEU A 483 2.61 19.16 26.57
CA LEU A 483 3.39 19.25 27.80
C LEU A 483 3.47 20.69 28.33
N GLU A 484 3.45 21.70 27.45
CA GLU A 484 3.39 23.12 27.79
C GLU A 484 2.07 23.45 28.48
N ARG A 485 0.94 23.00 27.93
CA ARG A 485 -0.39 23.16 28.54
C ARG A 485 -0.51 22.44 29.89
N GLN A 486 0.32 21.43 30.12
CA GLN A 486 0.44 20.72 31.40
C GLN A 486 1.46 21.36 32.34
N GLU A 487 2.06 22.50 31.99
CA GLU A 487 3.07 23.22 32.77
C GLU A 487 4.34 22.37 33.05
N ARG A 488 4.67 21.41 32.17
CA ARG A 488 5.84 20.52 32.33
C ARG A 488 7.06 21.01 31.56
N VAL A 489 6.85 21.78 30.49
CA VAL A 489 7.89 22.38 29.67
C VAL A 489 7.56 23.85 29.38
N ALA A 490 8.57 24.63 29.00
CA ALA A 490 8.42 26.02 28.58
C ALA A 490 9.23 26.29 27.30
N ARG A 491 8.81 27.29 26.53
CA ARG A 491 9.55 27.80 25.36
C ARG A 491 10.58 28.85 25.79
N THR A 492 11.77 28.78 25.20
CA THR A 492 12.87 29.74 25.33
C THR A 492 13.44 30.09 23.95
N ASP A 493 14.35 31.06 23.88
CA ASP A 493 15.03 31.41 22.61
C ASP A 493 15.89 30.26 22.04
N GLU A 494 16.38 29.38 22.91
CA GLU A 494 17.22 28.23 22.57
C GLU A 494 16.41 26.98 22.19
N GLY A 495 15.10 26.95 22.48
CA GLY A 495 14.22 25.83 22.18
C GLY A 495 13.20 25.58 23.30
N TRP A 496 13.00 24.32 23.66
CA TRP A 496 12.13 23.91 24.76
C TRP A 496 12.98 23.47 25.95
N CYS A 497 12.51 23.72 27.17
CA CYS A 497 13.16 23.25 28.42
C CYS A 497 12.11 22.75 29.42
N LEU A 498 12.55 22.10 30.51
CA LEU A 498 11.65 21.75 31.61
C LEU A 498 11.16 23.00 32.34
N ALA A 499 9.87 23.03 32.68
CA ALA A 499 9.29 24.11 33.46
C ALA A 499 9.96 24.20 34.85
N GLY A 500 10.29 25.42 35.30
CA GLY A 500 10.92 25.67 36.59
C GLY A 500 12.46 25.58 36.63
N VAL A 501 13.15 25.45 35.49
CA VAL A 501 14.62 25.45 35.41
C VAL A 501 15.22 26.85 35.19
N GLU A 502 14.41 27.90 35.03
CA GLU A 502 14.91 29.29 35.06
C GLU A 502 15.27 29.71 36.49
N GLY A 503 16.56 29.59 36.85
CA GLY A 503 17.08 30.23 38.05
C GLY A 503 18.27 29.60 38.76
N ARG A 504 19.27 29.06 38.06
CA ARG A 504 20.64 28.95 38.59
C ARG A 504 21.65 29.24 37.47
N GLY A 505 21.80 30.53 37.18
CA GLY A 505 23.01 31.06 36.55
C GLY A 505 24.20 31.00 37.50
#